data_AF-A0A967VLI4-F1
#
_entry.id   AF-A0A967VLI4-F1
#
_cell.length_a   1.000
_cell.length_b   1.000
_cell.length_c   1.000
_cell.angle_alpha   90.00
_cell.angle_beta   90.00
_cell.angle_gamma   90.00
#
_symmetry.space_group_name_H-M   'P 1'
#
loop_
_entity.id
_entity.type
_entity.pdbx_description
1 polymer ?
#
loop_
_entity_poly.entity_id
_entity_poly.type
_entity_poly.pdbx_seq_one_letter_code
_entity_poly.pdbx_strand_id
1 'polypeptide(L)'
;MRYPAAVIALVSLQVAPAPAAAQRPVDAGAAVHPEAYIKVWNGGGSVRVEGWSADSVGVEGRVRGGPDAFFLHSDERAVKLGLQGAPDAAYGELVVRVPATATVWIRTGSAGVTVRGLVGAVDVHSVSGAIDIAGRPSNAYAESMGGDVALDLEAGIA
;
A
#
# COMPACT_ATOMS: atom_id res chain seq x y z
N MET A 1 38.41 -17.63 65.43
CA MET A 1 38.64 -17.64 63.97
C MET A 1 37.28 -17.54 63.29
N ARG A 2 37.01 -16.43 62.59
CA ARG A 2 35.72 -16.09 61.96
C ARG A 2 35.87 -16.24 60.44
N TYR A 3 35.03 -17.04 59.78
CA TYR A 3 34.98 -17.15 58.32
C TYR A 3 34.13 -15.99 57.75
N PRO A 4 34.58 -15.26 56.71
CA PRO A 4 33.76 -14.20 56.12
C PRO A 4 32.71 -14.80 55.18
N ALA A 5 31.48 -14.30 55.30
CA ALA A 5 30.36 -14.67 54.43
C ALA A 5 30.59 -14.16 53.00
N ALA A 6 30.54 -15.07 52.03
CA ALA A 6 30.57 -14.74 50.60
C ALA A 6 29.22 -14.15 50.19
N VAL A 7 29.19 -12.88 49.80
CA VAL A 7 28.01 -12.22 49.25
C VAL A 7 27.99 -12.50 47.74
N ILE A 8 27.03 -13.30 47.28
CA ILE A 8 26.76 -13.51 45.86
C ILE A 8 25.94 -12.31 45.37
N ALA A 9 26.58 -11.43 44.61
CA ALA A 9 25.92 -10.32 43.94
C ALA A 9 25.22 -10.83 42.67
N LEU A 10 23.88 -10.89 42.69
CA LEU A 10 23.05 -11.22 41.54
C LEU A 10 23.05 -10.02 40.57
N VAL A 11 23.72 -10.15 39.43
CA VAL A 11 23.67 -9.13 38.36
C VAL A 11 22.41 -9.39 37.53
N SER A 12 21.40 -8.55 37.74
CA SER A 12 20.17 -8.55 36.94
C SER A 12 20.44 -7.91 35.57
N LEU A 13 20.44 -8.74 34.52
CA LEU A 13 20.59 -8.32 33.12
C LEU A 13 19.30 -7.60 32.67
N GLN A 14 19.31 -6.27 32.62
CA GLN A 14 18.19 -5.49 32.09
C GLN A 14 18.17 -5.58 30.56
N VAL A 15 17.24 -6.36 30.03
CA VAL A 15 16.90 -6.33 28.59
C VAL A 15 16.12 -5.03 28.34
N ALA A 16 16.77 -4.05 27.73
CA ALA A 16 16.07 -2.86 27.25
C ALA A 16 15.18 -3.25 26.05
N PRO A 17 13.89 -2.87 26.03
CA PRO A 17 13.05 -3.12 24.86
C PRO A 17 13.61 -2.32 23.68
N ALA A 18 13.95 -3.01 22.58
CA ALA A 18 14.31 -2.35 21.34
C ALA A 18 13.10 -1.53 20.84
N PRO A 19 13.30 -0.32 20.30
CA PRO A 19 12.21 0.46 19.75
C PRO A 19 11.60 -0.33 18.59
N ALA A 20 10.37 -0.82 18.75
CA ALA A 20 9.60 -1.31 17.63
C ALA A 20 9.45 -0.16 16.64
N ALA A 21 9.85 -0.36 15.38
CA ALA A 21 9.62 0.61 14.32
C ALA A 21 8.10 0.82 14.19
N ALA A 22 7.58 1.87 14.82
CA ALA A 22 6.16 2.10 14.94
C ALA A 22 5.58 2.36 13.54
N GLN A 23 4.62 1.52 13.12
CA GLN A 23 3.78 1.80 11.96
C GLN A 23 2.99 3.08 12.23
N ARG A 24 3.05 4.03 11.29
CA ARG A 24 2.32 5.29 11.36
C ARG A 24 1.02 5.21 10.54
N PRO A 25 -0.09 5.76 11.04
CA PRO A 25 -1.32 5.83 10.27
C PRO A 25 -1.15 6.79 9.09
N VAL A 26 -1.83 6.48 8.00
CA VAL A 26 -2.04 7.38 6.85
C VAL A 26 -3.54 7.65 6.77
N ASP A 27 -3.88 8.92 6.67
CA ASP A 27 -5.20 9.44 6.34
C ASP A 27 -4.96 10.70 5.50
N ALA A 28 -5.17 10.58 4.19
CA ALA A 28 -4.87 11.61 3.21
C ALA A 28 -5.85 11.55 2.05
N GLY A 29 -6.01 12.67 1.34
CA GLY A 29 -6.85 12.70 0.16
C GLY A 29 -6.74 14.00 -0.61
N ALA A 30 -7.31 14.00 -1.81
CA ALA A 30 -7.38 15.15 -2.69
C ALA A 30 -8.64 15.08 -3.58
N ALA A 31 -9.25 16.23 -3.86
CA ALA A 31 -10.28 16.33 -4.89
C ALA A 31 -9.66 16.16 -6.28
N VAL A 32 -10.37 15.46 -7.18
CA VAL A 32 -9.92 15.18 -8.54
C VAL A 32 -11.10 15.06 -9.50
N HIS A 33 -10.81 15.18 -10.80
CA HIS A 33 -11.76 14.84 -11.85
C HIS A 33 -12.21 13.36 -11.77
N PRO A 34 -13.48 13.02 -12.06
CA PRO A 34 -13.98 11.63 -12.04
C PRO A 34 -13.21 10.67 -12.96
N GLU A 35 -12.65 11.18 -14.05
CA GLU A 35 -11.84 10.43 -15.03
C GLU A 35 -10.33 10.68 -14.85
N ALA A 36 -9.88 11.01 -13.65
CA ALA A 36 -8.48 11.30 -13.38
C ALA A 36 -7.56 10.07 -13.60
N TYR A 37 -6.27 10.35 -13.80
CA TYR A 37 -5.19 9.38 -13.89
C TYR A 37 -4.53 9.21 -12.53
N ILE A 38 -4.59 8.00 -11.96
CA ILE A 38 -4.14 7.76 -10.60
C ILE A 38 -3.00 6.76 -10.63
N LYS A 39 -1.83 7.19 -10.21
CA LYS A 39 -0.63 6.36 -10.11
C LYS A 39 -0.33 6.00 -8.68
N VAL A 40 -0.28 4.69 -8.41
CA VAL A 40 0.03 4.12 -7.10
C VAL A 40 1.36 3.38 -7.18
N TRP A 41 2.29 3.70 -6.27
CA TRP A 41 3.57 2.98 -6.14
C TRP A 41 3.72 2.40 -4.74
N ASN A 42 3.91 1.08 -4.62
CA ASN A 42 4.16 0.45 -3.33
C ASN A 42 5.18 -0.69 -3.43
N GLY A 43 6.34 -0.52 -2.80
CA GLY A 43 7.40 -1.52 -2.80
C GLY A 43 7.02 -2.83 -2.09
N GLY A 44 6.28 -2.75 -0.97
CA GLY A 44 5.97 -3.91 -0.14
C GLY A 44 4.77 -3.70 0.78
N GLY A 45 4.09 -4.81 1.13
CA GLY A 45 2.86 -4.80 1.93
C GLY A 45 1.65 -5.07 1.06
N SER A 46 0.63 -4.19 1.11
CA SER A 46 -0.56 -4.35 0.29
C SER A 46 -1.11 -3.02 -0.23
N VAL A 47 -1.75 -3.08 -1.38
CA VAL A 47 -2.52 -1.99 -1.98
C VAL A 47 -3.89 -2.54 -2.33
N ARG A 48 -4.93 -1.98 -1.72
CA ARG A 48 -6.31 -2.21 -2.10
C ARG A 48 -6.85 -0.96 -2.78
N VAL A 49 -7.22 -1.07 -4.05
CA VAL A 49 -7.90 -0.01 -4.79
C VAL A 49 -9.39 -0.28 -4.82
N GLU A 50 -10.18 0.71 -4.40
CA GLU A 50 -11.64 0.65 -4.37
C GLU A 50 -12.22 1.81 -5.18
N GLY A 51 -12.94 1.50 -6.25
CA GLY A 51 -13.74 2.49 -6.96
C GLY A 51 -14.93 2.94 -6.12
N TRP A 52 -15.16 4.24 -6.04
CA TRP A 52 -16.30 4.86 -5.33
C TRP A 52 -16.99 5.95 -6.16
N SER A 53 -18.09 6.48 -5.64
CA SER A 53 -18.91 7.51 -6.31
C SER A 53 -18.48 8.95 -6.00
N ALA A 54 -17.32 9.17 -5.38
CA ALA A 54 -16.84 10.50 -5.01
C ALA A 54 -15.75 11.01 -5.97
N ASP A 55 -15.78 12.31 -6.24
CA ASP A 55 -14.83 13.03 -7.12
C ASP A 55 -13.55 13.38 -6.35
N SER A 56 -12.95 12.37 -5.72
CA SER A 56 -11.78 12.51 -4.87
C SER A 56 -11.01 11.19 -4.79
N VAL A 57 -9.75 11.30 -4.39
CA VAL A 57 -8.94 10.18 -3.93
C VAL A 57 -8.87 10.23 -2.41
N GLY A 58 -9.14 9.09 -1.76
CA GLY A 58 -8.94 8.89 -0.33
C GLY A 58 -7.91 7.78 -0.09
N VAL A 59 -7.00 7.99 0.85
CA VAL A 59 -5.97 7.01 1.22
C VAL A 59 -5.98 6.83 2.72
N GLU A 60 -6.26 5.60 3.13
CA GLU A 60 -6.16 5.16 4.52
C GLU A 60 -5.13 4.03 4.62
N GLY A 61 -4.44 3.91 5.75
CA GLY A 61 -3.53 2.79 5.92
C GLY A 61 -2.55 2.88 7.07
N ARG A 62 -1.58 1.97 7.03
CA ARG A 62 -0.47 1.91 7.98
C ARG A 62 0.85 1.76 7.24
N VAL A 63 1.82 2.59 7.60
CA VAL A 63 3.13 2.65 6.94
C VAL A 63 4.25 2.51 7.96
N ARG A 64 5.17 1.60 7.70
CA ARG A 64 6.47 1.49 8.38
C ARG A 64 7.53 2.16 7.51
N GLY A 65 8.28 3.10 8.08
CA GLY A 65 9.36 3.83 7.40
C GLY A 65 9.67 5.16 8.09
N GLY A 66 10.57 5.97 7.51
CA GLY A 66 10.89 7.33 7.98
C GLY A 66 9.77 8.35 7.68
N PRO A 67 9.79 9.56 8.26
CA PRO A 67 8.70 10.55 8.20
C PRO A 67 8.06 10.69 6.82
N ASP A 68 8.88 10.76 5.77
CA ASP A 68 8.47 10.96 4.38
C ASP A 68 8.22 9.66 3.61
N ALA A 69 8.00 8.53 4.30
CA ALA A 69 7.80 7.24 3.67
C ALA A 69 6.49 7.15 2.88
N PHE A 70 5.50 7.99 3.17
CA PHE A 70 4.28 8.11 2.37
C PHE A 70 4.27 9.47 1.67
N PHE A 71 3.80 9.49 0.43
CA PHE A 71 3.56 10.72 -0.31
C PHE A 71 2.22 10.67 -1.06
N LEU A 72 1.63 11.84 -1.25
CA LEU A 72 0.52 12.07 -2.16
C LEU A 72 0.72 13.43 -2.82
N HIS A 73 0.78 13.44 -4.14
CA HIS A 73 0.81 14.64 -4.96
C HIS A 73 -0.40 14.60 -5.90
N SER A 74 -1.11 15.72 -6.02
CA SER A 74 -2.32 15.81 -6.82
C SER A 74 -2.36 17.11 -7.61
N ASP A 75 -2.90 17.02 -8.81
CA ASP A 75 -3.50 18.13 -9.56
C ASP A 75 -4.97 17.79 -9.88
N GLU A 76 -5.64 18.59 -10.73
CA GLU A 76 -7.05 18.39 -11.07
C GLU A 76 -7.33 17.02 -11.73
N ARG A 77 -6.40 16.48 -12.52
CA ARG A 77 -6.61 15.29 -13.36
C ARG A 77 -5.61 14.17 -13.12
N ALA A 78 -4.65 14.35 -12.23
CA ALA A 78 -3.65 13.36 -11.93
C ALA A 78 -3.34 13.29 -10.43
N VAL A 79 -3.18 12.07 -9.93
CA VAL A 79 -2.69 11.80 -8.58
C VAL A 79 -1.52 10.85 -8.67
N LYS A 80 -0.46 11.15 -7.94
CA LYS A 80 0.64 10.23 -7.70
C LYS A 80 0.79 10.03 -6.21
N LEU A 81 0.56 8.80 -5.76
CA LEU A 81 0.67 8.44 -4.35
C LEU A 81 1.45 7.15 -4.19
N GLY A 82 1.94 6.92 -2.98
CA GLY A 82 2.64 5.68 -2.69
C GLY A 82 3.57 5.76 -1.50
N LEU A 83 4.37 4.71 -1.38
CA LEU A 83 5.46 4.67 -0.43
C LEU A 83 6.79 5.08 -1.10
N GLN A 84 7.74 5.62 -0.36
CA GLN A 84 9.09 5.87 -0.86
C GLN A 84 10.14 5.43 0.16
N GLY A 85 11.26 4.94 -0.34
CA GLY A 85 12.35 4.40 0.48
C GLY A 85 12.92 3.13 -0.13
N ALA A 86 13.95 2.58 0.51
CA ALA A 86 14.49 1.28 0.11
C ALA A 86 13.41 0.18 0.24
N PRO A 87 13.41 -0.86 -0.61
CA PRO A 87 12.41 -1.92 -0.61
C PRO A 87 12.16 -2.57 0.75
N ASP A 88 13.19 -2.72 1.58
CA ASP A 88 13.09 -3.32 2.91
C ASP A 88 12.72 -2.31 4.02
N ALA A 89 12.80 -1.02 3.71
CA ALA A 89 12.64 0.09 4.65
C ALA A 89 11.23 0.71 4.62
N ALA A 90 10.58 0.73 3.46
CA ALA A 90 9.24 1.26 3.28
C ALA A 90 8.25 0.12 2.99
N TYR A 91 7.36 -0.14 3.95
CA TYR A 91 6.37 -1.21 3.89
C TYR A 91 5.03 -0.67 4.38
N GLY A 92 3.93 -0.99 3.71
CA GLY A 92 2.63 -0.51 4.17
C GLY A 92 1.43 -1.17 3.52
N GLU A 93 0.33 -1.06 4.25
CA GLU A 93 -1.00 -1.51 3.84
C GLU A 93 -1.80 -0.26 3.54
N LEU A 94 -2.17 -0.07 2.28
CA LEU A 94 -2.90 1.11 1.81
C LEU A 94 -4.25 0.69 1.23
N VAL A 95 -5.31 1.34 1.69
CA VAL A 95 -6.62 1.35 1.05
C VAL A 95 -6.74 2.68 0.29
N VAL A 96 -6.83 2.60 -1.03
CA VAL A 96 -6.86 3.73 -1.94
C VAL A 96 -8.23 3.76 -2.61
N ARG A 97 -9.09 4.66 -2.17
CA ARG A 97 -10.40 4.89 -2.77
C ARG A 97 -10.28 5.93 -3.87
N VAL A 98 -10.86 5.64 -5.04
CA VAL A 98 -10.70 6.43 -6.26
C VAL A 98 -12.03 6.57 -6.99
N PRO A 99 -12.26 7.64 -7.77
CA PRO A 99 -13.46 7.72 -8.60
C PRO A 99 -13.59 6.47 -9.46
N ALA A 100 -14.77 5.85 -9.51
CA ALA A 100 -14.96 4.57 -10.20
C ALA A 100 -14.57 4.61 -11.68
N THR A 101 -14.70 5.76 -12.33
CA THR A 101 -14.37 5.99 -13.75
C THR A 101 -12.91 6.37 -13.99
N ALA A 102 -12.09 6.45 -12.95
CA ALA A 102 -10.69 6.84 -13.07
C ALA A 102 -9.85 5.77 -13.81
N THR A 103 -8.75 6.20 -14.39
CA THR A 103 -7.72 5.31 -14.91
C THR A 103 -6.65 5.10 -13.85
N VAL A 104 -6.45 3.87 -13.40
CA VAL A 104 -5.54 3.55 -12.28
C VAL A 104 -4.34 2.75 -12.78
N TRP A 105 -3.15 3.24 -12.49
CA TRP A 105 -1.89 2.57 -12.76
C TRP A 105 -1.16 2.21 -11.46
N ILE A 106 -0.96 0.92 -11.23
CA ILE A 106 -0.39 0.40 -9.98
C ILE A 106 0.95 -0.27 -10.30
N ARG A 107 2.00 0.14 -9.59
CA ARG A 107 3.32 -0.49 -9.67
C ARG A 107 3.77 -0.96 -8.30
N THR A 108 4.08 -2.23 -8.21
CA THR A 108 4.52 -2.85 -6.96
C THR A 108 5.79 -3.67 -7.12
N GLY A 109 6.54 -3.77 -6.01
CA GLY A 109 7.61 -4.76 -5.88
C GLY A 109 7.02 -6.10 -5.45
N SER A 110 6.93 -6.29 -4.13
CA SER A 110 6.37 -7.48 -3.47
C SER A 110 5.00 -7.25 -2.86
N ALA A 111 4.43 -6.04 -2.99
CA ALA A 111 3.13 -5.73 -2.41
C ALA A 111 2.00 -6.46 -3.15
N GLY A 112 1.10 -7.10 -2.40
CA GLY A 112 -0.13 -7.67 -2.95
C GLY A 112 -1.08 -6.55 -3.40
N VAL A 113 -1.74 -6.76 -4.54
CA VAL A 113 -2.65 -5.78 -5.13
C VAL A 113 -4.04 -6.39 -5.24
N THR A 114 -5.04 -5.67 -4.72
CA THR A 114 -6.45 -6.00 -4.91
C THR A 114 -7.16 -4.80 -5.52
N VAL A 115 -7.91 -5.01 -6.59
CA VAL A 115 -8.68 -3.94 -7.26
C VAL A 115 -10.15 -4.36 -7.35
N ARG A 116 -11.03 -3.47 -6.89
CA ARG A 116 -12.50 -3.66 -6.89
C ARG A 116 -13.21 -2.37 -7.27
N GLY A 117 -14.40 -2.49 -7.85
CA GLY A 117 -15.32 -1.36 -8.06
C GLY A 117 -14.91 -0.35 -9.12
N LEU A 118 -13.87 -0.62 -9.92
CA LEU A 118 -13.52 0.22 -11.06
C LEU A 118 -14.40 -0.09 -12.27
N VAL A 119 -14.81 0.99 -12.92
CA VAL A 119 -15.45 1.06 -14.25
C VAL A 119 -14.47 1.62 -15.28
N GLY A 120 -13.55 2.50 -14.87
CA GLY A 120 -12.45 2.97 -15.70
C GLY A 120 -11.39 1.89 -15.96
N ALA A 121 -10.27 2.31 -16.53
CA ALA A 121 -9.18 1.39 -16.88
C ALA A 121 -8.27 1.09 -15.69
N VAL A 122 -7.73 -0.12 -15.63
CA VAL A 122 -6.74 -0.53 -14.65
C VAL A 122 -5.53 -1.19 -15.33
N ASP A 123 -4.35 -0.77 -14.90
CA ASP A 123 -3.06 -1.33 -15.29
C ASP A 123 -2.25 -1.65 -14.03
N VAL A 124 -1.86 -2.91 -13.85
CA VAL A 124 -1.12 -3.38 -12.67
C VAL A 124 0.16 -4.09 -13.10
N HIS A 125 1.31 -3.64 -12.59
CA HIS A 125 2.57 -4.38 -12.66
C HIS A 125 3.07 -4.75 -11.26
N SER A 126 3.53 -5.99 -11.11
CA SER A 126 4.20 -6.48 -9.91
C SER A 126 5.48 -7.23 -10.24
N VAL A 127 6.44 -7.23 -9.31
CA VAL A 127 7.61 -8.12 -9.39
C VAL A 127 7.24 -9.49 -8.83
N SER A 128 6.73 -9.54 -7.59
CA SER A 128 6.41 -10.80 -6.91
C SER A 128 5.13 -10.78 -6.09
N GLY A 129 4.43 -9.64 -6.02
CA GLY A 129 3.14 -9.53 -5.35
C GLY A 129 2.05 -10.25 -6.14
N ALA A 130 1.10 -10.84 -5.42
CA ALA A 130 -0.12 -11.36 -6.02
C ALA A 130 -1.01 -10.21 -6.51
N ILE A 131 -1.65 -10.39 -7.66
CA ILE A 131 -2.58 -9.43 -8.26
C ILE A 131 -3.96 -10.08 -8.32
N ASP A 132 -4.96 -9.39 -7.77
CA ASP A 132 -6.36 -9.80 -7.82
C ASP A 132 -7.23 -8.62 -8.31
N ILE A 133 -7.86 -8.76 -9.47
CA ILE A 133 -8.75 -7.75 -10.07
C ILE A 133 -10.12 -8.38 -10.26
N ALA A 134 -11.17 -7.72 -9.77
CA ALA A 134 -12.55 -8.15 -9.99
C ALA A 134 -13.49 -7.00 -10.31
N GLY A 135 -14.48 -7.27 -11.16
CA GLY A 135 -15.54 -6.33 -11.54
C GLY A 135 -15.60 -6.07 -13.05
N ARG A 136 -15.86 -4.81 -13.41
CA ARG A 136 -16.15 -4.38 -14.80
C ARG A 136 -15.30 -3.18 -15.26
N PRO A 137 -13.96 -3.22 -15.13
CA PRO A 137 -13.13 -2.16 -15.67
C PRO A 137 -13.28 -2.10 -17.20
N SER A 138 -13.23 -0.91 -17.78
CA SER A 138 -13.30 -0.71 -19.23
C SER A 138 -12.11 -1.34 -19.96
N ASN A 139 -10.98 -1.46 -19.27
CA ASN A 139 -9.80 -2.21 -19.69
C ASN A 139 -9.06 -2.71 -18.45
N ALA A 140 -8.56 -3.94 -18.48
CA ALA A 140 -7.73 -4.50 -17.42
C ALA A 140 -6.43 -5.06 -18.01
N TYR A 141 -5.30 -4.58 -17.48
CA TYR A 141 -3.97 -5.12 -17.73
C TYR A 141 -3.33 -5.52 -16.40
N ALA A 142 -2.76 -6.73 -16.35
CA ALA A 142 -2.08 -7.24 -15.18
C ALA A 142 -0.84 -8.05 -15.60
N GLU A 143 0.30 -7.73 -15.01
CA GLU A 143 1.57 -8.40 -15.24
C GLU A 143 2.30 -8.65 -13.91
N SER A 144 2.80 -9.87 -13.73
CA SER A 144 3.67 -10.22 -12.60
C SER A 144 4.82 -11.09 -13.07
N MET A 145 6.03 -10.86 -12.53
CA MET A 145 7.18 -11.72 -12.86
C MET A 145 7.19 -13.03 -12.06
N GLY A 146 6.67 -13.02 -10.83
CA GLY A 146 6.71 -14.20 -9.96
C GLY A 146 5.57 -14.33 -8.95
N GLY A 147 4.58 -13.42 -8.98
CA GLY A 147 3.36 -13.53 -8.17
C GLY A 147 2.17 -14.04 -8.99
N ASP A 148 1.18 -14.57 -8.31
CA ASP A 148 -0.06 -15.04 -8.94
C ASP A 148 -0.89 -13.89 -9.52
N VAL A 149 -1.58 -14.14 -10.62
CA VAL A 149 -2.52 -13.19 -11.22
C VAL A 149 -3.90 -13.83 -11.33
N ALA A 150 -4.87 -13.27 -10.64
CA ALA A 150 -6.28 -13.67 -10.66
C ALA A 150 -7.15 -12.53 -11.21
N LEU A 151 -7.95 -12.84 -12.23
CA LEU A 151 -8.85 -11.90 -12.88
C LEU A 151 -10.27 -12.49 -12.88
N ASP A 152 -11.19 -11.83 -12.18
CA ASP A 152 -12.63 -12.14 -12.18
C ASP A 152 -13.40 -10.99 -12.83
N LEU A 153 -13.34 -10.95 -14.16
CA LEU A 153 -13.84 -9.84 -14.97
C LEU A 153 -15.17 -10.20 -15.60
N GLU A 154 -16.14 -9.32 -15.42
CA GLU A 154 -17.44 -9.44 -16.06
C GLU A 154 -17.42 -8.67 -17.39
N ALA A 155 -17.91 -9.30 -18.47
CA ALA A 155 -18.01 -8.63 -19.75
C ALA A 155 -19.05 -7.49 -19.68
N GLY A 156 -18.65 -6.27 -20.05
CA GLY A 156 -19.58 -5.19 -20.31
C GLY A 156 -20.36 -5.48 -21.59
N ILE A 157 -21.68 -5.57 -21.50
CA ILE A 157 -22.55 -5.51 -22.69
C ILE A 157 -22.54 -4.05 -23.14
N ALA A 158 -21.86 -3.78 -24.26
CA ALA A 158 -21.85 -2.47 -24.91
C ALA A 158 -23.23 -2.14 -25.52
#